data_AF-A0A1G3K0V6-F1
#
_entry.id   AF-A0A1G3K0V6-F1
#
_cell.length_a   1.000
_cell.length_b   1.000
_cell.length_c   1.000
_cell.angle_alpha   90.00
_cell.angle_beta   90.00
_cell.angle_gamma   90.00
#
_symmetry.space_group_name_H-M   'P 1'
#
loop_
_entity.id
_entity.type
_entity.pdbx_description
1 polymer ?
#
loop_
_entity_poly.entity_id
_entity_poly.type
_entity_poly.pdbx_seq_one_letter_code
_entity_poly.pdbx_strand_id
1 'polypeptide(L)' 'MAIEKGRGATDNDESQRFNLPQRSVDGDWLDLAMLEGALPRLRTQVTIERPRTIIARNASPDIGFDRSINAYRGCDH' A
#
# COMPACT_ATOMS: atom_id res chain seq x y z
N MET A 1 4.61 -15.62 12.45
CA MET A 1 4.12 -15.13 11.16
C MET A 1 4.85 -15.88 10.06
N ALA A 2 4.15 -16.47 9.08
CA ALA A 2 4.81 -17.22 8.02
C ALA A 2 5.43 -16.24 7.02
N ILE A 3 6.76 -16.25 6.88
CA ILE A 3 7.50 -15.39 5.96
C ILE A 3 7.15 -15.82 4.52
N GLU A 4 6.36 -15.02 3.81
CA GLU A 4 6.03 -15.29 2.41
C GLU A 4 7.23 -15.01 1.51
N LYS A 5 7.78 -16.02 0.82
CA LYS A 5 8.91 -15.79 -0.09
C LYS A 5 8.52 -14.84 -1.25
N GLY A 6 9.11 -13.64 -1.26
CA GLY A 6 8.97 -12.62 -2.31
C GLY A 6 10.31 -11.93 -2.64
N ARG A 7 10.32 -11.04 -3.65
CA ARG A 7 11.51 -10.26 -4.05
C ARG A 7 11.67 -8.95 -3.25
N GLY A 8 11.02 -8.84 -2.10
CA GLY A 8 11.04 -7.66 -1.22
C GLY A 8 11.03 -8.04 0.25
N ALA A 9 11.14 -7.05 1.13
CA ALA A 9 10.97 -7.26 2.56
C ALA A 9 9.53 -7.72 2.84
N THR A 10 9.40 -8.85 3.52
CA THR A 10 8.12 -9.48 3.86
C THR A 10 7.52 -8.89 5.12
N ASP A 11 8.39 -8.31 5.94
CA ASP A 11 8.08 -7.75 7.25
C ASP A 11 8.82 -6.41 7.38
N ASN A 12 8.23 -5.51 8.15
CA ASN A 12 8.76 -4.18 8.44
C ASN A 12 8.73 -3.93 9.96
N ASP A 13 9.39 -4.82 10.70
CA ASP A 13 9.49 -4.70 12.15
C ASP A 13 10.29 -3.46 12.54
N GLU A 14 9.91 -2.85 13.67
CA GLU A 14 10.64 -1.70 14.21
C GLU A 14 12.06 -2.11 14.61
N SER A 15 13.03 -1.22 14.32
CA SER A 15 14.42 -1.47 14.65
C SER A 15 14.65 -1.49 16.16
N GLN A 16 15.13 -2.61 16.68
CA GLN A 16 15.53 -2.75 18.09
C GLN A 16 16.83 -2.01 18.44
N ARG A 17 17.54 -1.45 17.45
CA ARG A 17 18.80 -0.72 17.66
C ARG A 17 18.61 0.75 18.04
N PHE A 18 17.43 1.29 17.76
CA PHE A 18 17.11 2.70 18.01
C PHE A 18 15.96 2.78 19.00
N ASN A 19 15.94 3.82 19.83
CA ASN A 19 14.87 4.04 20.81
C ASN A 19 13.64 4.68 20.14
N LEU A 20 13.06 3.99 19.16
CA LEU A 20 11.88 4.44 18.44
C LEU A 20 10.61 4.23 19.29
N PRO A 21 9.57 5.08 19.13
CA PRO A 21 8.29 4.86 19.79
C PRO A 21 7.69 3.53 19.35
N GLN A 22 7.39 2.66 20.32
CA GLN A 22 6.81 1.35 20.05
C GLN A 22 5.34 1.49 19.62
N ARG A 23 4.95 0.78 18.57
CA ARG A 23 3.55 0.67 18.14
C ARG A 23 2.90 -0.62 18.66
N SER A 24 1.67 -0.51 19.15
CA SER A 24 0.80 -1.65 19.46
C SER A 24 -0.25 -1.80 18.36
N VAL A 25 -0.46 -3.03 17.90
CA VAL A 25 -1.57 -3.34 16.98
C VAL A 25 -2.84 -3.53 17.81
N ASP A 26 -3.93 -2.87 17.43
CA ASP A 26 -5.21 -2.88 18.16
C ASP A 26 -5.97 -4.21 18.07
N GLY A 27 -5.51 -5.16 17.24
CA GLY A 27 -6.05 -6.53 17.12
C GLY A 27 -7.34 -6.63 16.32
N ASP A 28 -8.29 -5.71 16.50
CA ASP A 28 -9.64 -5.75 15.92
C ASP A 28 -9.65 -5.91 14.39
N TRP A 29 -8.71 -5.28 13.70
CA TRP A 29 -8.57 -5.37 12.24
C TRP A 29 -7.98 -6.70 11.77
N LEU A 30 -7.12 -7.33 12.59
CA LEU A 30 -6.44 -8.58 12.24
C LEU A 30 -7.36 -9.77 12.47
N ASP A 31 -8.17 -9.73 13.52
CA ASP A 31 -9.15 -10.78 13.84
C ASP A 31 -10.22 -10.91 12.75
N LEU A 32 -10.68 -9.79 12.18
CA LEU A 32 -11.57 -9.78 11.01
C LEU A 32 -10.92 -10.40 9.76
N ALA A 33 -9.65 -10.07 9.51
CA ALA A 33 -8.91 -10.62 8.37
C ALA A 33 -8.60 -12.12 8.52
N MET A 34 -8.44 -12.60 9.76
CA MET A 34 -8.24 -14.04 10.04
C MET A 34 -9.54 -14.85 9.93
N LEU A 35 -10.70 -14.23 10.20
CA LEU A 35 -12.02 -14.89 10.10
C LEU A 35 -12.41 -15.22 8.65
N GLU A 36 -11.99 -14.40 7.68
CA GLU A 36 -12.30 -14.59 6.24
C GLU A 36 -11.45 -15.66 5.54
N GLY A 37 -10.55 -16.33 6.26
CA GLY A 37 -9.68 -17.37 5.72
C GLY A 37 -8.44 -16.82 5.00
N ALA A 38 -7.59 -17.72 4.48
CA ALA A 38 -6.34 -17.32 3.84
C ALA A 38 -6.63 -16.50 2.58
N LEU A 39 -6.27 -15.20 2.61
CA LEU A 39 -6.34 -14.33 1.45
C LEU A 39 -5.56 -14.95 0.28
N PRO A 40 -6.08 -14.88 -0.95
CA PRO A 40 -5.38 -15.40 -2.11
C PRO A 40 -4.06 -14.66 -2.31
N ARG A 41 -3.03 -15.38 -2.78
CA ARG A 41 -1.72 -14.80 -3.10
C ARG A 41 -1.89 -13.59 -4.02
N LEU A 42 -1.41 -12.43 -3.59
CA LEU A 42 -1.40 -11.21 -4.39
C LEU A 42 -0.60 -11.45 -5.67
N ARG A 43 -1.23 -11.27 -6.82
CA ARG A 43 -0.55 -11.36 -8.11
C ARG A 43 0.06 -10.02 -8.46
N THR A 44 1.34 -10.00 -8.80
CA THR A 44 1.98 -8.83 -9.38
C THR A 44 1.33 -8.55 -10.74
N GLN A 45 0.82 -7.33 -10.90
CA GLN A 45 0.31 -6.83 -12.17
C GLN A 45 1.25 -5.72 -12.67
N VAL A 46 1.58 -5.77 -13.95
CA VAL A 46 2.35 -4.72 -14.61
C VAL A 46 1.43 -4.08 -15.64
N THR A 47 1.34 -2.76 -15.62
CA THR A 47 0.51 -2.00 -16.56
C THR A 47 1.36 -0.93 -17.22
N ILE A 48 1.26 -0.82 -18.53
CA ILE A 48 1.91 0.24 -19.29
C ILE A 48 0.98 1.45 -19.25
N GLU A 49 1.42 2.52 -18.59
CA GLU A 49 0.67 3.77 -18.54
C GLU A 49 1.10 4.72 -19.67
N ARG A 50 0.13 5.41 -20.27
CA ARG A 50 0.35 6.49 -21.26
C ARG A 50 -0.33 7.78 -20.78
N PRO A 51 0.16 8.37 -19.68
CA PRO A 51 -0.47 9.56 -19.11
C PRO A 51 -0.34 10.75 -20.05
N ARG A 52 -1.43 11.50 -20.22
CA ARG A 52 -1.45 12.74 -21.02
C ARG A 52 -1.31 14.01 -20.19
N THR A 53 -1.52 13.90 -18.88
CA THR A 53 -1.53 15.03 -17.95
C THR A 53 -0.95 14.60 -16.61
N ILE A 54 -0.46 15.58 -15.85
CA ILE A 54 0.03 15.41 -14.47
C ILE A 54 -1.11 15.35 -13.44
N ILE A 55 -2.35 15.63 -13.84
CA ILE A 55 -3.49 15.70 -12.94
C ILE A 55 -4.13 14.31 -12.82
N ALA A 56 -4.07 13.75 -11.61
CA ALA A 56 -4.84 12.57 -11.23
C ALA A 56 -6.21 12.99 -10.71
N ARG A 57 -7.22 12.14 -10.93
CA ARG A 57 -8.60 12.34 -10.44
C ARG A 57 -8.95 11.26 -9.44
N ASN A 58 -9.65 11.63 -8.39
CA ASN A 58 -10.14 10.73 -7.36
C ASN A 58 -11.67 10.75 -7.31
N ALA A 59 -12.28 9.57 -7.18
CA ALA A 59 -13.73 9.40 -7.07
C ALA A 59 -14.15 8.83 -5.71
N SER A 60 -13.21 8.67 -4.78
CA SER A 60 -13.49 8.16 -3.45
C SER A 60 -14.29 9.17 -2.63
N PRO A 61 -15.37 8.76 -1.95
CA PRO A 61 -16.12 9.62 -1.04
C PRO A 61 -15.32 9.97 0.22
N ASP A 62 -14.29 9.18 0.54
CA ASP A 62 -13.47 9.34 1.75
C ASP A 62 -12.38 10.40 1.60
N ILE A 63 -12.18 10.92 0.38
CA ILE A 63 -11.10 11.83 0.05
C ILE A 63 -11.70 13.19 -0.30
N GLY A 64 -11.40 14.20 0.52
CA GLY A 64 -11.98 15.55 0.43
C GLY A 64 -11.51 16.38 -0.78
N PHE A 65 -10.89 15.77 -1.77
CA PHE A 65 -10.46 16.43 -3.01
C PHE A 65 -10.66 15.50 -4.21
N ASP A 66 -11.01 16.09 -5.35
CA ASP A 66 -11.22 15.38 -6.61
C ASP A 66 -9.96 15.31 -7.48
N ARG A 67 -8.93 16.12 -7.20
CA ARG A 67 -7.74 16.27 -8.04
C ARG A 67 -6.44 16.28 -7.23
N SER A 68 -5.41 15.63 -7.76
CA SER A 68 -4.06 15.65 -7.22
C SER A 68 -3.01 15.73 -8.34
N ILE A 69 -1.78 16.08 -7.96
CA ILE A 69 -0.63 16.16 -8.87
C ILE A 69 0.18 14.87 -8.72
N ASN A 70 0.40 14.14 -9.81
CA ASN A 70 1.28 12.97 -9.83
C ASN A 70 2.53 13.29 -10.68
N ALA A 71 3.65 13.63 -10.03
CA ALA A 71 4.90 14.00 -10.69
C ALA A 71 5.51 12.91 -11.60
N TYR A 72 5.09 11.65 -11.47
CA TYR A 72 5.51 10.54 -12.34
C TYR A 72 4.65 10.38 -13.59
N ARG A 73 3.51 11.09 -13.66
CA ARG A 73 2.59 11.09 -14.80
C ARG A 73 2.62 12.47 -15.46
N GLY A 74 2.70 12.55 -16.78
CA GLY A 74 2.65 13.82 -17.50
C GLY A 74 3.37 13.74 -18.84
N CYS A 75 2.85 14.45 -19.83
CA CYS A 75 3.55 14.61 -21.11
C CYS A 75 4.60 15.71 -20.97
N ASP A 76 5.83 15.29 -20.65
CA ASP A 76 7.04 16.00 -21.08
C ASP A 76 8.23 15.02 -21.20
N HIS A 77 7.94 13.82 -21.72
CA HIS A 77 8.92 12.86 -22.23
C HIS A 77 8.45 12.35 -23.60
#